data_AF-A0A2M8K422-F1
#
_entry.id   AF-A0A2M8K422-F1
#
_cell.length_a   1.000
_cell.length_b   1.000
_cell.length_c   1.000
_cell.angle_alpha   90.00
_cell.angle_beta   90.00
_cell.angle_gamma   90.00
#
_symmetry.space_group_name_H-M   'P 1'
#
loop_
_entity.id
_entity.type
_entity.pdbx_description
1 polymer ?
#
loop_
_entity_poly.entity_id
_entity_poly.type
_entity_poly.pdbx_seq_one_letter_code
_entity_poly.pdbx_strand_id
1 'polypeptide(L)' 'MSSIADNKKKALDAALSQIERQFGKGAIMKMGEGAKLDIDTVSTGSLGLDIALGAGGLPYGRICEIF' A
#
# COMPACT_ATOMS: atom_id res chain seq x y z
N MET A 1 1.33 -22.38 -30.64
CA MET A 1 1.01 -20.96 -30.82
C MET A 1 0.87 -20.33 -29.45
N SER A 2 1.56 -19.22 -29.19
CA SER A 2 1.42 -18.46 -27.94
C SER A 2 0.00 -17.89 -27.86
N SER A 3 -0.68 -18.07 -26.74
CA SER A 3 -2.03 -17.55 -26.58
C SER A 3 -2.01 -16.02 -26.47
N ILE A 4 -3.15 -15.37 -26.74
CA ILE A 4 -3.29 -13.91 -26.58
C ILE A 4 -3.00 -13.50 -25.12
N ALA A 5 -3.33 -14.36 -24.15
CA ALA A 5 -3.05 -14.12 -22.73
C ALA A 5 -1.55 -14.10 -22.42
N ASP A 6 -0.76 -14.98 -23.04
CA ASP A 6 0.69 -15.05 -22.84
C ASP A 6 1.41 -13.80 -23.35
N ASN A 7 0.95 -13.26 -24.49
CA ASN A 7 1.49 -12.01 -25.04
C ASN A 7 1.16 -10.81 -24.15
N LYS A 8 -0.05 -10.76 -23.57
CA LYS A 8 -0.43 -9.71 -22.61
C LYS A 8 0.43 -9.77 -21.34
N LYS A 9 0.71 -10.97 -20.84
CA LYS A 9 1.56 -11.15 -19.66
C LYS A 9 3.00 -10.69 -19.91
N LYS A 10 3.60 -11.06 -21.04
CA LYS A 10 4.94 -10.58 -21.43
C LYS A 10 5.01 -9.06 -21.55
N ALA A 11 4.01 -8.44 -22.17
CA ALA A 11 3.96 -6.98 -22.30
C ALA A 11 3.83 -6.30 -20.93
N LEU A 12 3.03 -6.87 -20.02
CA LEU A 12 2.88 -6.39 -18.65
C LEU A 12 4.21 -6.46 -17.87
N ASP A 13 4.90 -7.61 -17.91
CA ASP A 13 6.17 -7.80 -17.20
C ASP A 13 7.27 -6.83 -17.70
N ALA A 14 7.30 -6.56 -19.02
CA ALA A 14 8.20 -5.58 -19.62
C ALA A 14 7.89 -4.15 -19.15
N ALA A 15 6.61 -3.77 -19.10
CA ALA A 15 6.18 -2.45 -18.63
C ALA A 15 6.50 -2.25 -17.14
N LEU A 16 6.24 -3.25 -16.29
CA LEU A 16 6.59 -3.22 -14.87
C LEU A 16 8.10 -3.00 -14.67
N SER A 17 8.92 -3.76 -15.40
CA SER A 17 10.39 -3.63 -15.35
C SER A 17 10.87 -2.25 -15.80
N GLN A 18 10.20 -1.65 -16.80
CA GLN A 18 10.52 -0.32 -17.28
C GLN A 18 10.22 0.76 -16.22
N ILE A 19 9.08 0.65 -15.53
CA ILE A 19 8.68 1.59 -14.47
C ILE A 19 9.66 1.51 -13.30
N GLU A 20 10.01 0.31 -12.83
CA GLU A 20 10.98 0.15 -11.74
C GLU A 20 12.37 0.70 -12.09
N ARG A 21 12.82 0.52 -13.35
CA ARG A 21 14.12 1.06 -13.79
C ARG A 21 14.13 2.60 -13.84
N GLN A 22 13.02 3.22 -14.20
CA GLN A 22 12.93 4.68 -14.35
C GLN A 22 12.71 5.40 -13.01
N PHE A 23 11.91 4.82 -12.12
CA PHE A 23 11.42 5.49 -10.91
C PHE A 23 11.94 4.86 -9.60
N GLY A 24 12.73 3.79 -9.70
CA GLY A 24 13.28 3.07 -8.56
C GLY A 24 12.46 1.84 -8.15
N LYS A 25 13.07 0.98 -7.33
CA LYS A 25 12.42 -0.21 -6.79
C LYS A 25 11.21 0.18 -5.93
N GLY A 26 10.10 -0.51 -6.10
CA GLY A 26 8.86 -0.24 -5.36
C GLY A 26 8.02 0.92 -5.90
N ALA A 27 8.40 1.51 -7.05
CA ALA A 27 7.57 2.51 -7.73
C ALA A 27 6.26 1.93 -8.28
N ILE A 28 6.21 0.62 -8.50
CA ILE A 28 4.99 -0.14 -8.83
C ILE A 28 5.06 -1.51 -8.17
N MET A 29 3.93 -1.98 -7.66
CA MET A 29 3.80 -3.24 -6.94
C MET A 29 2.36 -3.74 -7.05
N LYS A 30 2.12 -5.04 -6.91
CA LYS A 30 0.75 -5.53 -6.85
C LYS A 30 0.13 -5.16 -5.50
N MET A 31 -1.16 -4.83 -5.53
CA MET A 31 -1.94 -4.61 -4.32
C MET A 31 -1.93 -5.88 -3.47
N GLY A 32 -1.36 -5.81 -2.26
CA GLY A 32 -1.19 -6.96 -1.36
C GLY A 32 0.20 -7.63 -1.39
N GLU A 33 1.07 -7.31 -2.34
CA GLU A 33 2.50 -7.70 -2.31
C GLU A 33 3.34 -6.74 -1.43
N GLY A 34 2.72 -5.71 -0.86
CA GLY A 34 3.35 -4.88 0.16
C GLY A 34 3.41 -5.61 1.49
N ALA A 35 4.55 -5.52 2.17
CA ALA A 35 4.60 -5.81 3.60
C ALA A 35 3.39 -5.15 4.26
N LYS A 36 2.67 -5.86 5.13
CA LYS A 36 1.77 -5.20 6.08
C LYS A 36 2.62 -4.12 6.74
N LEU A 37 2.41 -2.88 6.35
CA LEU A 37 3.04 -1.75 7.00
C LEU A 37 2.39 -1.76 8.38
N ASP A 38 3.16 -2.14 9.39
CA ASP A 38 2.75 -1.93 10.77
C ASP A 38 2.64 -0.41 10.93
N ILE A 39 1.40 0.07 10.97
CA ILE A 39 1.11 1.48 11.15
C ILE A 39 1.08 1.71 12.64
N ASP A 40 2.09 2.39 13.14
CA ASP A 40 2.12 2.84 14.53
C ASP A 40 0.96 3.81 14.79
N THR A 41 0.38 3.75 15.99
CA THR A 41 -0.69 4.64 16.44
C THR A 41 -0.27 5.43 17.67
N VAL A 42 -0.88 6.60 17.84
CA VAL A 42 -0.78 7.44 19.05
C VAL A 42 -2.14 7.55 19.72
N SER A 43 -2.18 7.33 21.04
CA SER A 43 -3.42 7.42 21.82
C SER A 43 -4.05 8.81 21.65
N THR A 44 -5.37 8.84 21.54
CA THR A 44 -6.18 10.07 21.54
C THR A 44 -6.28 10.71 22.93
N GLY A 45 -5.79 10.03 23.98
CA GLY A 45 -5.98 10.43 25.38
C GLY A 45 -7.34 10.03 25.96
N SER A 46 -8.22 9.42 25.15
CA SER A 46 -9.51 8.87 25.56
C SER A 46 -9.58 7.39 25.21
N LEU A 47 -9.63 6.53 26.23
CA LEU A 47 -9.71 5.08 26.03
C LEU A 47 -10.91 4.67 25.17
N GLY A 48 -12.06 5.33 25.35
CA GLY A 48 -13.26 5.04 24.56
C GLY A 48 -13.07 5.32 23.08
N LEU A 49 -12.35 6.40 22.73
CA LEU A 49 -12.07 6.76 21.35
C LEU A 49 -10.98 5.86 20.74
N ASP A 50 -9.95 5.51 21.50
CA ASP A 50 -8.89 4.59 21.06
C ASP A 50 -9.46 3.20 20.70
N ILE A 51 -10.42 2.71 21.50
CA ILE A 51 -11.14 1.47 21.22
C ILE A 51 -12.05 1.62 20.00
N ALA A 52 -12.78 2.73 19.89
CA ALA A 52 -13.69 2.97 18.76
C ALA A 52 -12.94 3.06 17.41
N LEU A 53 -11.72 3.59 17.41
CA LEU A 53 -10.84 3.62 16.23
C LEU A 53 -10.30 2.23 15.85
N GLY A 54 -10.35 1.25 16.75
CA GLY A 54 -9.97 -0.15 16.53
C GLY A 54 -8.46 -0.41 16.42
N ALA A 55 -7.68 0.60 16.04
CA ALA A 55 -6.21 0.54 15.96
C ALA A 55 -5.52 1.06 17.23
N GLY A 56 -6.27 1.43 18.27
CA GLY A 56 -5.74 1.93 19.54
C GLY A 56 -5.31 3.40 19.52
N GLY A 57 -5.69 4.17 18.50
CA GLY A 57 -5.36 5.59 18.40
C GLY A 57 -5.31 6.12 16.98
N LEU A 58 -4.73 7.31 16.82
CA LEU A 58 -4.53 7.98 15.53
C LEU A 58 -3.30 7.41 14.80
N PRO A 59 -3.38 7.11 13.49
CA PRO A 59 -2.27 6.53 12.73
C PRO A 59 -1.19 7.55 12.36
N TYR A 60 0.09 7.21 12.60
CA TYR A 60 1.21 7.99 12.09
C TYR A 60 1.28 7.95 10.55
N GLY A 61 1.76 9.05 9.95
CA GLY A 61 1.91 9.16 8.49
C GLY A 61 0.59 9.27 7.72
N ARG A 62 -0.50 9.60 8.41
CA ARG A 62 -1.83 9.83 7.82
C ARG A 62 -2.37 11.18 8.26
N ILE A 63 -3.27 11.74 7.45
CA ILE A 63 -3.99 12.97 7.77
C ILE A 63 -5.26 12.58 8.51
N CYS A 64 -5.50 13.19 9.67
CA CYS A 64 -6.71 13.04 10.46
C CYS A 64 -7.42 14.40 10.52
N GLU A 65 -8.71 14.43 10.23
CA GLU A 65 -9.55 15.63 10.32
C GLU A 65 -10.44 15.52 11.56
N ILE A 66 -10.54 16.61 12.33
CA ILE A 66 -11.42 16.75 13.49
C ILE A 66 -12.22 18.03 13.24
N PHE A 67 -13.54 17.92 13.20
CA PHE A 67 -14.47 19.02 12.98
C PHE A 67 -15.43 19.18 14.17
#